data_AF-A0A423F5P9-F1
#
_entry.id   AF-A0A423F5P9-F1
#
_cell.length_a   1.000
_cell.length_b   1.000
_cell.length_c   1.000
_cell.angle_alpha   90.00
_cell.angle_beta   90.00
_cell.angle_gamma   90.00
#
_symmetry.space_group_name_H-M   'P 1'
#
loop_
_entity.id
_entity.type
_entity.pdbx_description
1 polymer ?
#
loop_
_entity_poly.entity_id
_entity_poly.type
_entity_poly.pdbx_seq_one_letter_code
_entity_poly.pdbx_strand_id
1 'polypeptide(L)'
;MKYWNELDESIFLSKIFSHPVEIGKIALFSLRVENDQPCIGIGFDIPEFPDNLPEKWKNKGYNMCRLGITCNDIDNLKILNIPAHEVFTVKINKKTDYFTFKATSENAFIEFNAKFISLNGPNVYINDPDDYYF
;
A
#
# COMPACT_ATOMS: atom_id res chain seq x y z
N MET A 1 -0.21 9.19 10.80
CA MET A 1 -0.13 9.79 9.45
C MET A 1 -1.48 9.60 8.78
N LYS A 2 -1.84 10.42 7.80
CA LYS A 2 -3.18 10.38 7.19
C LYS A 2 -3.15 9.99 5.71
N TYR A 3 -2.12 10.37 4.96
CA TYR A 3 -2.07 10.16 3.52
C TYR A 3 -0.85 9.34 3.08
N TRP A 4 -1.02 8.51 2.05
CA TRP A 4 0.09 7.76 1.42
C TRP A 4 1.15 8.71 0.86
N ASN A 5 0.74 9.91 0.44
CA ASN A 5 1.61 10.97 -0.06
C ASN A 5 2.59 11.52 1.02
N GLU A 6 2.37 11.23 2.31
CA GLU A 6 3.29 11.64 3.38
C GLU A 6 4.47 10.67 3.57
N LEU A 7 4.46 9.51 2.90
CA LEU A 7 5.58 8.56 2.95
C LEU A 7 6.73 9.00 2.04
N ASP A 8 7.92 8.48 2.32
CA ASP A 8 9.09 8.70 1.47
C ASP A 8 8.85 8.11 0.07
N GLU A 9 9.49 8.68 -0.95
CA GLU A 9 9.35 8.27 -2.36
C GLU A 9 7.94 8.40 -2.97
N SER A 10 7.04 9.16 -2.34
CA SER A 10 5.65 9.36 -2.81
C SER A 10 5.48 10.35 -3.97
N ILE A 11 6.57 10.88 -4.54
CA ILE A 11 6.52 11.96 -5.53
C ILE A 11 5.71 11.61 -6.77
N PHE A 12 5.78 10.36 -7.24
CA PHE A 12 5.02 9.92 -8.41
C PHE A 12 3.52 9.77 -8.12
N LEU A 13 3.15 9.36 -6.90
CA LEU A 13 1.76 9.35 -6.44
C LEU A 13 1.19 10.77 -6.48
N SER A 14 1.93 11.73 -5.89
CA SER A 14 1.54 13.14 -5.83
C SER A 14 1.45 13.83 -7.20
N LYS A 15 2.02 13.24 -8.26
CA LYS A 15 1.91 13.77 -9.63
C LYS A 15 0.63 13.33 -10.33
N ILE A 16 0.11 12.15 -10.00
CA ILE A 16 -1.02 11.55 -10.71
C ILE A 16 -2.35 11.66 -9.95
N PHE A 17 -2.30 12.02 -8.66
CA PHE A 17 -3.46 12.38 -7.86
C PHE A 17 -3.42 13.87 -7.53
N SER A 18 -4.46 14.63 -7.89
CA SER A 18 -4.54 16.07 -7.60
C SER A 18 -4.74 16.36 -6.12
N HIS A 19 -5.21 15.38 -5.34
CA HIS A 19 -5.41 15.46 -3.90
C HIS A 19 -4.66 14.33 -3.19
N PRO A 20 -4.18 14.54 -1.95
CA PRO A 20 -3.55 13.48 -1.17
C PRO A 20 -4.47 12.28 -0.97
N VAL A 21 -3.96 11.06 -1.20
CA VAL A 21 -4.68 9.79 -1.09
C VAL A 21 -4.64 9.32 0.37
N GLU A 22 -5.81 9.13 0.97
CA GLU A 22 -5.93 8.73 2.38
C GLU A 22 -5.44 7.30 2.62
N ILE A 23 -4.76 7.09 3.74
CA ILE A 23 -4.44 5.74 4.23
C ILE A 23 -5.73 5.13 4.77
N GLY A 24 -6.19 4.07 4.10
CA GLY A 24 -7.47 3.46 4.41
C GLY A 24 -7.54 2.02 3.95
N LYS A 25 -8.51 1.72 3.09
CA LYS A 25 -8.73 0.36 2.59
C LYS A 25 -7.67 -0.02 1.55
N ILE A 26 -7.14 -1.23 1.64
CA ILE A 26 -6.24 -1.80 0.64
C ILE A 26 -6.65 -3.23 0.31
N ALA A 27 -6.44 -3.66 -0.92
CA ALA A 27 -6.52 -5.07 -1.29
C ALA A 27 -5.10 -5.63 -1.40
N LEU A 28 -4.75 -6.58 -0.51
CA LEU A 28 -3.40 -7.10 -0.43
C LEU A 28 -3.11 -8.01 -1.63
N PHE A 29 -2.08 -7.67 -2.41
CA PHE A 29 -1.63 -8.44 -3.57
C PHE A 29 -0.36 -9.25 -3.28
N SER A 30 0.55 -8.72 -2.48
CA SER A 30 1.79 -9.42 -2.13
C SER A 30 2.31 -9.03 -0.75
N LEU A 31 2.88 -10.00 -0.04
CA LEU A 31 3.61 -9.81 1.20
C LEU A 31 4.95 -10.57 1.08
N ARG A 32 6.07 -9.85 1.15
CA ARG A 32 7.42 -10.41 1.10
C ARG A 32 8.14 -10.09 2.40
N VAL A 33 8.77 -11.09 3.00
CA VAL A 33 9.57 -10.95 4.22
C VAL A 33 10.99 -11.37 3.90
N GLU A 34 11.93 -10.45 4.07
CA GLU A 34 13.37 -10.66 3.83
C GLU A 34 14.11 -10.65 5.16
N ASN A 35 15.03 -11.60 5.33
CA ASN A 35 15.67 -11.89 6.63
C ASN A 35 17.16 -11.53 6.67
N ASP A 36 17.82 -11.45 5.51
CA ASP A 36 19.21 -11.01 5.40
C ASP A 36 19.35 -9.51 5.70
N GLN A 37 18.38 -8.71 5.25
CA GLN A 37 18.12 -7.37 5.70
C GLN A 37 16.66 -7.30 6.17
N PRO A 38 16.38 -7.24 7.50
CA PRO A 38 15.01 -7.28 8.03
C PRO A 38 14.10 -6.25 7.37
N CYS A 39 13.29 -6.75 6.42
CA CYS A 39 12.49 -5.93 5.53
C CYS A 39 11.16 -6.60 5.21
N ILE A 40 10.11 -5.79 5.06
CA ILE A 40 8.81 -6.23 4.55
C ILE A 40 8.45 -5.42 3.31
N GLY A 41 8.19 -6.12 2.22
CA GLY A 41 7.58 -5.56 1.03
C GLY A 41 6.09 -5.88 1.00
N ILE A 42 5.23 -4.87 0.89
CA ILE A 42 3.78 -5.03 0.76
C ILE A 42 3.34 -4.42 -0.56
N GLY A 43 2.69 -5.20 -1.43
CA GLY A 43 2.06 -4.70 -2.65
C GLY A 43 0.55 -4.80 -2.51
N PHE A 44 -0.17 -3.75 -2.87
CA PHE A 44 -1.61 -3.68 -2.67
C PHE A 44 -2.29 -2.71 -3.64
N ASP A 45 -3.57 -2.94 -3.87
CA ASP A 45 -4.41 -2.02 -4.62
C ASP A 45 -5.17 -1.09 -3.68
N ILE A 46 -5.47 0.12 -4.16
CA ILE A 46 -6.29 1.12 -3.45
C ILE A 46 -7.60 1.37 -4.22
N PRO A 47 -8.69 1.74 -3.53
CA PRO A 47 -9.96 2.02 -4.19
C PRO A 47 -9.94 3.30 -5.03
N GLU A 48 -9.02 4.24 -4.75
CA GLU A 48 -8.90 5.47 -5.51
C GLU A 48 -8.16 5.26 -6.85
N PHE A 49 -8.73 5.82 -7.92
CA PHE A 49 -8.09 5.84 -9.24
C PHE A 49 -7.51 7.22 -9.54
N PRO A 50 -6.31 7.34 -10.15
CA PRO A 50 -5.68 8.63 -10.41
C PRO A 50 -6.49 9.50 -11.38
N ASP A 51 -6.55 10.80 -11.09
CA ASP A 51 -7.28 11.80 -11.88
C ASP A 51 -6.39 12.59 -12.85
N ASN A 52 -5.06 12.50 -12.71
CA ASN A 52 -4.08 13.13 -13.59
C ASN A 52 -3.16 12.10 -14.25
N LEU A 53 -3.69 11.38 -15.24
CA LEU A 53 -2.97 10.30 -15.91
C LEU A 53 -1.88 10.83 -16.86
N PRO A 54 -0.67 10.23 -16.84
CA PRO A 54 0.32 10.39 -17.92
C PRO A 54 -0.26 9.98 -19.28
N GLU A 55 0.23 10.61 -20.35
CA GLU A 55 -0.30 10.41 -21.71
C GLU A 55 -0.35 8.93 -22.15
N LYS A 56 0.68 8.15 -21.78
CA LYS A 56 0.75 6.71 -22.07
C LYS A 56 -0.38 5.87 -21.47
N TRP A 57 -1.08 6.39 -20.44
CA TRP A 57 -2.15 5.68 -19.73
C TRP A 57 -3.55 6.12 -20.14
N LYS A 58 -3.68 7.29 -20.79
CA LYS A 58 -4.98 7.80 -21.22
C LYS A 58 -5.62 6.87 -22.25
N ASN A 59 -6.94 6.74 -22.18
CA ASN A 59 -7.77 5.96 -23.10
C ASN A 59 -7.39 4.46 -23.20
N LYS A 60 -6.70 3.91 -22.19
CA LYS A 60 -6.35 2.48 -22.13
C LYS A 60 -7.38 1.62 -21.38
N GLY A 61 -8.38 2.24 -20.75
CA GLY A 61 -9.40 1.53 -19.97
C GLY A 61 -8.92 1.01 -18.61
N TYR A 62 -7.78 1.51 -18.11
CA TYR A 62 -7.31 1.18 -16.76
C TYR A 62 -8.32 1.60 -15.71
N ASN A 63 -8.48 0.76 -14.69
CA ASN A 63 -9.53 0.88 -13.68
C ASN A 63 -9.04 0.58 -12.26
N MET A 64 -7.81 0.10 -12.10
CA MET A 64 -7.23 -0.22 -10.80
C MET A 64 -5.87 0.45 -10.61
N CYS A 65 -5.61 0.93 -9.40
CA CYS A 65 -4.35 1.55 -9.00
C CYS A 65 -3.63 0.67 -7.98
N ARG A 66 -2.41 0.24 -8.34
CA ARG A 66 -1.52 -0.54 -7.49
C ARG A 66 -0.43 0.33 -6.89
N LEU A 67 -0.29 0.22 -5.57
CA LEU A 67 0.80 0.77 -4.80
C LEU A 67 1.60 -0.36 -4.14
N GLY A 68 2.70 0.01 -3.51
CA GLY A 68 3.34 -0.83 -2.52
C GLY A 68 4.08 0.00 -1.50
N ILE A 69 4.56 -0.66 -0.45
CA ILE A 69 5.50 -0.08 0.50
C ILE A 69 6.66 -1.06 0.74
N THR A 70 7.82 -0.49 1.00
CA THR A 70 8.98 -1.21 1.54
C THR A 70 9.24 -0.69 2.94
N CYS A 71 9.31 -1.59 3.91
CA CYS A 71 9.51 -1.27 5.32
C CYS A 71 10.84 -1.86 5.78
N ASN A 72 11.79 -1.02 6.20
CA ASN A 72 13.14 -1.44 6.58
C ASN A 72 13.37 -1.29 8.08
N ASP A 73 14.35 -2.03 8.59
CA ASP A 73 14.67 -2.14 10.02
C ASP A 73 13.42 -2.50 10.83
N ILE A 74 12.77 -3.60 10.43
CA ILE A 74 11.53 -4.05 11.05
C ILE A 74 11.78 -4.69 12.42
N ASP A 75 10.83 -4.51 13.34
CA ASP A 75 10.75 -5.30 14.57
C ASP A 75 9.29 -5.63 14.92
N ASN A 76 9.11 -6.51 15.92
CA ASN A 76 7.79 -6.88 16.44
C ASN A 76 6.79 -7.35 15.38
N LEU A 77 7.27 -8.03 14.33
CA LEU A 77 6.43 -8.57 13.27
C LEU A 77 5.46 -9.62 13.82
N LYS A 78 4.17 -9.38 13.58
CA LYS A 78 3.06 -10.30 13.83
C LYS A 78 2.23 -10.41 12.57
N ILE A 79 2.10 -11.63 12.08
CA ILE A 79 1.18 -11.98 11.00
C ILE A 79 0.27 -13.07 11.53
N LEU A 80 -1.03 -12.79 11.56
CA LEU A 80 -2.07 -13.77 11.87
C LEU A 80 -2.88 -13.98 10.60
N ASN A 81 -2.78 -15.19 10.04
CA ASN A 81 -3.33 -15.60 8.74
C ASN A 81 -2.81 -14.76 7.57
N ILE A 82 -2.54 -15.42 6.44
CA ILE A 82 -2.26 -14.73 5.17
C ILE A 82 -3.56 -14.85 4.37
N PRO A 83 -4.37 -13.78 4.26
CA PRO A 83 -5.61 -13.90 3.55
C PRO A 83 -5.34 -13.88 2.05
N ALA A 84 -5.92 -14.85 1.36
CA ALA A 84 -6.07 -14.77 -0.07
C ALA A 84 -7.37 -13.99 -0.33
N HIS A 85 -7.28 -12.90 -1.07
CA HIS A 85 -8.43 -12.11 -1.50
C HIS A 85 -9.25 -11.41 -0.38
N GLU A 86 -8.59 -10.60 0.45
CA GLU A 86 -9.30 -9.76 1.43
C GLU A 86 -8.90 -8.28 1.37
N VAL A 87 -9.86 -7.43 1.72
CA VAL A 87 -9.65 -6.00 1.94
C VAL A 87 -9.25 -5.76 3.38
N PHE A 88 -8.11 -5.10 3.55
CA PHE A 88 -7.62 -4.64 4.84
C PHE A 88 -7.94 -3.17 5.07
N THR A 89 -8.11 -2.79 6.32
CA THR A 89 -8.03 -1.39 6.75
C THR A 89 -6.64 -1.15 7.35
N VAL A 90 -5.92 -0.16 6.82
CA VAL A 90 -4.56 0.19 7.22
C VAL A 90 -4.56 1.39 8.16
N LYS A 91 -3.65 1.37 9.13
CA LYS A 91 -3.25 2.53 9.93
C LYS A 91 -1.74 2.58 10.06
N ILE A 92 -1.17 3.77 9.88
CA ILE A 92 0.26 4.04 10.08
C ILE A 92 0.43 5.15 11.12
N ASN A 93 1.02 4.78 12.25
CA ASN A 93 1.32 5.71 13.33
C ASN A 93 2.80 6.04 13.33
N LYS A 94 3.14 7.30 13.02
CA LYS A 94 4.50 7.82 13.17
C LYS A 94 4.77 8.12 14.63
N LYS A 95 5.83 7.55 15.18
CA LYS A 95 6.42 7.87 16.49
C LYS A 95 7.70 8.68 16.26
N THR A 96 8.39 9.05 17.34
CA THR A 96 9.63 9.83 17.25
C THR A 96 10.69 9.14 16.39
N ASP A 97 10.88 7.84 16.57
CA ASP A 97 12.01 7.11 15.98
C ASP A 97 11.62 5.97 15.02
N TYR A 98 10.33 5.65 14.93
CA TYR A 98 9.82 4.55 14.11
C TYR A 98 8.36 4.77 13.73
N PHE A 99 7.86 3.91 12.84
CA PHE A 99 6.47 3.81 12.44
C PHE A 99 5.90 2.50 12.95
N THR A 100 4.65 2.51 13.43
CA THR A 100 3.87 1.30 13.63
C THR A 100 2.90 1.15 12.47
N PHE A 101 3.07 0.08 11.70
CA PHE A 101 2.15 -0.32 10.63
C PHE A 101 1.17 -1.35 11.17
N LYS A 102 -0.12 -1.16 10.86
CA LYS A 102 -1.16 -2.13 11.20
C LYS A 102 -2.14 -2.24 10.04
N ALA A 103 -2.37 -3.46 9.57
CA ALA A 103 -3.41 -3.81 8.62
C ALA A 103 -4.31 -4.88 9.25
N THR A 104 -5.63 -4.63 9.28
CA THR A 104 -6.63 -5.55 9.81
C THR A 104 -7.73 -5.85 8.79
N SER A 105 -8.06 -7.12 8.62
CA SER A 105 -9.30 -7.59 7.98
C SER A 105 -10.16 -8.33 9.02
N GLU A 106 -11.25 -8.97 8.57
CA GLU A 106 -12.07 -9.83 9.44
C GLU A 106 -11.30 -11.07 9.91
N ASN A 107 -10.49 -11.67 9.02
CA ASN A 107 -9.85 -12.97 9.29
C ASN A 107 -8.33 -12.88 9.45
N ALA A 108 -7.72 -11.73 9.16
CA ALA A 108 -6.27 -11.60 9.14
C ALA A 108 -5.76 -10.28 9.73
N PHE A 109 -4.49 -10.31 10.12
CA PHE A 109 -3.84 -9.20 10.79
C PHE A 109 -2.34 -9.17 10.49
N ILE A 110 -1.84 -7.98 10.19
CA ILE A 110 -0.42 -7.69 10.01
C ILE A 110 -0.07 -6.48 10.88
N GLU A 111 0.92 -6.63 11.75
CA GLU A 111 1.47 -5.53 12.55
C GLU A 111 2.97 -5.67 12.68
N PHE A 112 3.67 -4.55 12.58
CA PHE A 112 5.11 -4.45 12.84
C PHE A 112 5.48 -3.00 13.12
N ASN A 113 6.67 -2.78 13.68
CA ASN A 113 7.31 -1.49 13.59
C ASN A 113 8.36 -1.50 12.48
N ALA A 114 8.61 -0.33 11.91
CA ALA A 114 9.67 -0.11 10.94
C ALA A 114 10.31 1.25 11.19
N LYS A 115 11.63 1.35 11.02
CA LYS A 115 12.32 2.65 11.11
C LYS A 115 12.06 3.51 9.87
N PHE A 116 11.93 2.86 8.72
CA PHE A 116 11.69 3.52 7.43
C PHE A 116 10.55 2.85 6.68
N ILE A 117 9.69 3.67 6.06
CA ILE A 117 8.64 3.22 5.14
C ILE A 117 8.71 4.08 3.89
N SER A 118 9.03 3.45 2.75
CA SER A 118 9.01 4.10 1.44
C SER A 118 7.88 3.56 0.58
N LEU A 119 7.25 4.44 -0.20
CA LEU A 119 6.21 4.08 -1.17
C LEU A 119 6.85 3.53 -2.45
N ASN A 120 6.23 2.51 -3.03
CA ASN A 120 6.55 1.94 -4.33
C ASN A 120 5.38 2.17 -5.31
N GLY A 121 5.69 2.41 -6.59
CA GLY A 121 4.69 2.74 -7.61
C GLY A 121 4.50 4.25 -7.75
N PRO A 122 3.30 4.73 -8.15
CA PRO A 122 2.08 4.00 -8.51
C PRO A 122 2.16 3.30 -9.87
N ASN A 123 1.31 2.29 -10.08
CA ASN A 123 1.05 1.70 -11.40
C ASN A 123 -0.46 1.48 -11.60
N VAL A 124 -0.91 1.46 -12.85
CA VAL A 124 -2.32 1.20 -13.19
C VAL A 124 -2.45 0.00 -14.11
N TYR A 125 -3.55 -0.72 -13.99
CA TYR A 125 -3.85 -1.89 -14.82
C TYR A 125 -5.36 -2.05 -15.02
N ILE A 126 -5.73 -2.98 -15.91
CA ILE A 126 -7.12 -3.40 -16.10
C ILE A 126 -7.32 -4.63 -15.22
N ASN A 127 -8.17 -4.50 -14.22
CA ASN A 127 -8.69 -5.61 -13.45
C ASN A 127 -10.07 -6.02 -13.99
N ASP A 128 -10.37 -7.32 -13.96
CA ASP A 128 -11.68 -7.82 -14.36
C ASP A 128 -12.74 -7.39 -13.33
N PRO A 129 -13.95 -6.98 -13.77
CA PRO A 129 -15.11 -6.79 -12.92
C PRO A 129 -15.35 -7.84 -11.85
N ASP A 130 -15.14 -9.12 -12.20
CA ASP A 130 -15.39 -10.24 -11.30
C ASP A 130 -14.26 -10.45 -10.27
N ASP A 131 -13.11 -9.80 -10.48
CA ASP A 131 -11.93 -9.85 -9.61
C ASP A 131 -11.74 -8.55 -8.78
N TYR A 132 -12.73 -7.64 -8.80
CA TYR A 132 -12.64 -6.41 -8.02
C TYR A 132 -12.78 -6.67 -6.52
N TYR A 133 -11.81 -6.14 -5.78
CA TYR A 133 -11.99 -5.87 -4.35
C TYR A 133 -12.79 -4.58 -4.09
N PHE A 134 -12.90 -3.70 -5.09
CA PHE A 134 -13.44 -2.34 -5.01
C PHE A 134 -14.27 -1.98 -6.24
#